data_AF-A0A7D7L1J9-F1
#
_entry.id   AF-A0A7D7L1J9-F1
#
_cell.length_a   1.000
_cell.length_b   1.000
_cell.length_c   1.000
_cell.angle_alpha   90.00
_cell.angle_beta   90.00
_cell.angle_gamma   90.00
#
_symmetry.space_group_name_H-M   'P 1'
#
loop_
_entity.id
_entity.type
_entity.pdbx_description
1 polymer ?
#
loop_
_entity_poly.entity_id
_entity_poly.type
_entity_poly.pdbx_seq_one_letter_code
_entity_poly.pdbx_strand_id
1 'polypeptide(L)'
;MKKLFLFLVFCFSANLFAFEPDVLTGDKRTACEVILCLSSNTRPSECNPPLARFFSIKYKKSWKTLQARRDFLKLCPTDTGDTAEDLVMSDYKEILANSGDPNQCTPEYLNQQIQNGKYHYNDSLYNKGWRGNLGKRINPNMPSFCYALINHQYTDIKMPKYSCSGEFYSITDWQNGYKLEEISKDTFNNLSQNERYLYSYDCSGEHRNRTCYYYFKKIPINKTCWSY
;
A
#
# COMPACT_ATOMS: atom_id res chain seq x y z
N MET A 1 52.05 5.39 57.41
CA MET A 1 51.17 5.71 56.26
C MET A 1 50.62 4.41 55.68
N LYS A 2 49.28 4.28 55.60
CA LYS A 2 48.46 3.64 54.51
C LYS A 2 48.88 2.23 54.04
N LYS A 3 48.05 1.18 53.99
CA LYS A 3 46.58 1.01 53.96
C LYS A 3 46.28 -0.47 54.27
N LEU A 4 45.27 -0.71 55.10
CA LEU A 4 44.65 -2.02 55.30
C LEU A 4 43.60 -2.23 54.18
N PHE A 5 43.78 -3.24 53.34
CA PHE A 5 42.79 -3.61 52.31
C PHE A 5 41.79 -4.60 52.90
N LEU A 6 40.61 -4.10 53.26
CA LEU A 6 39.41 -4.90 53.55
C LEU A 6 38.82 -5.40 52.22
N PHE A 7 38.85 -6.71 51.99
CA PHE A 7 38.08 -7.35 50.92
C PHE A 7 36.62 -7.47 51.35
N LEU A 8 35.78 -6.60 50.80
CA LEU A 8 34.33 -6.65 50.93
C LEU A 8 33.80 -7.68 49.93
N VAL A 9 33.41 -8.86 50.44
CA VAL A 9 32.70 -9.88 49.65
C VAL A 9 31.29 -9.35 49.40
N PHE A 10 31.08 -8.83 48.19
CA PHE A 10 29.75 -8.45 47.73
C PHE A 10 29.04 -9.72 47.27
N CYS A 11 28.20 -10.30 48.12
CA CYS A 11 27.24 -11.29 47.71
C CYS A 11 26.28 -10.63 46.72
N PHE A 12 26.54 -10.83 45.43
CA PHE A 12 25.58 -10.56 44.37
C PHE A 12 24.44 -11.56 44.57
N SER A 13 23.42 -11.16 45.32
CA SER A 13 22.13 -11.82 45.27
C SER A 13 21.62 -11.63 43.85
N ALA A 14 21.89 -12.61 43.00
CA ALA A 14 21.16 -12.80 41.76
C ALA A 14 19.69 -13.00 42.17
N ASN A 15 18.93 -11.91 42.19
CA ASN A 15 17.50 -12.00 42.00
C ASN A 15 17.34 -12.61 40.61
N LEU A 16 17.22 -13.94 40.59
CA LEU A 16 16.62 -14.67 39.50
C LEU A 16 15.23 -14.03 39.36
N PHE A 17 15.08 -13.14 38.38
CA PHE A 17 13.78 -12.92 37.78
C PHE A 17 13.36 -14.30 37.27
N ALA A 18 12.56 -15.00 38.07
CA ALA A 18 11.82 -16.16 37.64
C ALA A 18 10.77 -15.64 36.66
N PHE A 19 11.20 -15.36 35.43
CA PHE A 19 10.33 -15.37 34.28
C PHE A 19 9.92 -16.83 34.16
N GLU A 20 8.80 -17.20 34.77
CA GLU A 20 8.18 -18.49 34.49
C GLU A 20 7.93 -18.47 32.98
N PRO A 21 8.57 -19.34 32.18
CA PRO A 21 8.27 -19.40 30.76
C PRO A 21 6.88 -20.02 30.67
N ASP A 22 5.87 -19.17 30.78
CA ASP A 22 4.49 -19.47 30.43
C ASP A 22 4.54 -19.94 28.98
N VAL A 23 4.64 -21.26 28.80
CA VAL A 23 5.09 -21.86 27.54
C VAL A 23 4.11 -21.39 26.47
N LEU A 24 4.62 -20.56 25.55
CA LEU A 24 3.87 -20.06 24.42
C LEU A 24 3.46 -21.27 23.58
N THR A 25 2.21 -21.71 23.75
CA THR A 25 1.61 -22.85 23.05
C THR A 25 0.29 -22.44 22.39
N GLY A 26 -0.11 -23.18 21.34
CA GLY A 26 -1.37 -22.96 20.64
C GLY A 26 -1.55 -21.50 20.15
N ASP A 27 -2.76 -20.97 20.28
CA ASP A 27 -3.09 -19.61 19.84
C ASP A 27 -2.32 -18.52 20.60
N LYS A 28 -1.80 -18.80 21.81
CA LYS A 28 -0.95 -17.88 22.57
C LYS A 28 0.36 -17.59 21.85
N ARG A 29 1.02 -18.65 21.38
CA ARG A 29 2.22 -18.57 20.54
C ARG A 29 1.92 -17.85 19.24
N THR A 30 0.85 -18.28 18.56
CA THR A 30 0.46 -17.71 17.27
C THR A 30 0.18 -16.22 17.37
N ALA A 31 -0.45 -15.75 18.45
CA ALA A 31 -0.69 -14.33 18.66
C ALA A 31 0.60 -13.52 18.75
N CYS A 32 1.61 -14.00 19.48
CA CYS A 32 2.91 -13.35 19.54
C CYS A 32 3.64 -13.38 18.20
N GLU A 33 3.59 -14.51 17.49
CA GLU A 33 4.15 -14.64 16.15
C GLU A 33 3.51 -13.64 15.17
N VAL A 34 2.19 -13.42 15.24
CA VAL A 34 1.50 -12.41 14.42
C VAL A 34 2.01 -11.00 14.69
N ILE A 35 2.14 -10.61 15.96
CA ILE A 35 2.63 -9.28 16.36
C ILE A 35 4.02 -9.03 15.78
N LEU A 36 4.92 -10.02 15.88
CA LEU A 36 6.26 -9.98 15.32
C LEU A 36 6.26 -10.01 13.79
N CYS A 37 5.46 -10.86 13.16
CA CYS A 37 5.40 -10.96 11.71
C CYS A 37 4.85 -9.70 11.03
N LEU A 38 4.01 -8.95 11.74
CA LEU A 38 3.45 -7.70 11.22
C LEU A 38 4.31 -6.46 11.53
N SER A 39 5.40 -6.60 12.30
CA SER A 39 6.31 -5.49 12.57
C SER A 39 7.23 -5.14 11.41
N SER A 40 7.43 -6.03 10.44
CA SER A 40 8.36 -5.83 9.33
C SER A 40 7.71 -6.05 7.97
N ASN A 41 8.26 -5.40 6.94
CA ASN A 41 7.94 -5.69 5.54
C ASN A 41 8.56 -7.00 5.05
N THR A 42 9.70 -7.41 5.60
CA THR A 42 10.35 -8.67 5.24
C THR A 42 9.81 -9.77 6.13
N ARG A 43 8.99 -10.65 5.56
CA ARG A 43 8.34 -11.74 6.28
C ARG A 43 8.91 -13.06 5.79
N PRO A 44 9.62 -13.81 6.64
CA PRO A 44 10.06 -15.15 6.27
C PRO A 44 8.84 -16.08 6.14
N SER A 45 9.02 -17.23 5.49
CA SER A 45 7.93 -18.18 5.20
C SER A 45 7.18 -18.68 6.45
N GLU A 46 7.86 -18.64 7.59
CA GLU A 46 7.43 -18.98 8.94
C GLU A 46 6.30 -18.06 9.43
N CYS A 47 6.18 -16.86 8.85
CA CYS A 47 5.07 -15.96 9.11
C CYS A 47 3.77 -16.37 8.40
N ASN A 48 3.82 -17.24 7.38
CA ASN A 48 2.62 -17.57 6.60
C ASN A 48 1.55 -18.28 7.46
N PRO A 49 1.85 -19.34 8.23
CA PRO A 49 0.84 -19.98 9.09
C PRO A 49 0.21 -19.06 10.15
N PRO A 50 0.97 -18.30 10.98
CA PRO A 50 0.36 -17.44 12.00
C PRO A 50 -0.47 -16.32 11.40
N LEU A 51 -0.03 -15.72 10.29
CA LEU A 51 -0.81 -14.69 9.59
C LEU A 51 -2.07 -15.27 8.94
N ALA A 52 -2.00 -16.46 8.33
CA ALA A 52 -3.17 -17.13 7.79
C ALA A 52 -4.21 -17.40 8.87
N ARG A 53 -3.78 -17.86 10.06
CA ARG A 53 -4.66 -18.03 11.23
C ARG A 53 -5.31 -16.70 11.62
N PHE A 54 -4.53 -15.64 11.79
CA PHE A 54 -5.06 -14.32 12.19
C PHE A 54 -6.06 -13.75 11.18
N PHE A 55 -5.73 -13.76 9.88
CA PHE A 55 -6.62 -13.20 8.84
C PHE A 55 -7.84 -14.10 8.56
N SER A 56 -7.79 -15.38 8.93
CA SER A 56 -8.96 -16.28 8.92
C SER A 56 -10.03 -15.89 9.96
N ILE A 57 -9.64 -15.14 11.01
CA ILE A 57 -10.59 -14.58 11.98
C ILE A 57 -11.39 -13.48 11.28
N LYS A 58 -12.56 -13.88 10.77
CA LYS A 58 -13.47 -13.01 10.02
C LYS A 58 -14.91 -13.41 10.28
N TYR A 59 -15.71 -12.43 10.68
CA TYR A 59 -17.14 -12.55 10.87
C TYR A 59 -17.90 -11.72 9.84
N LYS A 60 -19.19 -11.98 9.70
CA LYS A 60 -20.10 -11.19 8.83
C LYS A 60 -20.15 -9.71 9.21
N LYS A 61 -20.01 -9.38 10.50
CA LYS A 61 -20.02 -8.01 11.02
C LYS A 61 -18.59 -7.55 11.32
N SER A 62 -18.16 -6.42 10.76
CA SER A 62 -16.79 -5.90 10.91
C SER A 62 -16.38 -5.68 12.36
N TRP A 63 -17.27 -5.13 13.18
CA TRP A 63 -17.00 -4.93 14.61
C TRP A 63 -16.80 -6.25 15.38
N LYS A 64 -17.44 -7.35 14.96
CA LYS A 64 -17.19 -8.67 15.55
C LYS A 64 -15.82 -9.21 15.17
N THR A 65 -15.40 -9.00 13.91
CA THR A 65 -14.05 -9.33 13.44
C THR A 65 -13.00 -8.56 14.23
N LEU A 66 -13.19 -7.25 14.39
CA LEU A 66 -12.29 -6.40 15.17
C LEU A 66 -12.17 -6.90 16.61
N GLN A 67 -13.31 -7.14 17.28
CA GLN A 67 -13.30 -7.64 18.65
C GLN A 67 -12.58 -8.98 18.78
N ALA A 68 -12.87 -9.94 17.90
CA ALA A 68 -12.22 -11.25 17.94
C ALA A 68 -10.72 -11.18 17.65
N ARG A 69 -10.28 -10.29 16.76
CA ARG A 69 -8.84 -10.05 16.50
C ARG A 69 -8.15 -9.39 17.68
N ARG A 70 -8.79 -8.42 18.34
CA ARG A 70 -8.28 -7.83 19.59
C ARG A 70 -8.09 -8.92 20.65
N ASP A 71 -9.12 -9.75 20.85
CA ASP A 71 -9.08 -10.79 21.87
C ASP A 71 -8.05 -11.88 21.55
N PHE A 72 -7.83 -12.19 20.26
CA PHE A 72 -6.73 -13.05 19.82
C PHE A 72 -5.35 -12.45 20.13
N LEU A 73 -5.11 -11.18 19.79
CA LEU A 73 -3.82 -10.52 20.03
C LEU A 73 -3.52 -10.31 21.53
N LYS A 74 -4.55 -10.23 22.37
CA LYS A 74 -4.42 -10.20 23.83
C LYS A 74 -3.86 -11.51 24.41
N LEU A 75 -3.95 -12.63 23.69
CA LEU A 75 -3.36 -13.88 24.13
C LEU A 75 -1.83 -13.77 24.26
N CYS A 76 -1.18 -12.91 23.46
CA CYS A 76 0.24 -12.67 23.62
C CYS A 76 0.51 -11.84 24.89
N PRO A 77 1.22 -12.38 25.90
CA PRO A 77 1.58 -11.64 27.10
C PRO A 77 2.56 -10.53 26.73
N THR A 78 2.20 -9.29 27.02
CA THR A 78 3.03 -8.10 26.73
C THR A 78 3.10 -7.15 27.92
N ASP A 79 2.71 -7.60 29.11
CA ASP A 79 2.87 -6.83 30.35
C ASP A 79 4.36 -6.84 30.69
N THR A 80 4.98 -5.68 30.52
CA THR A 80 6.40 -5.45 30.78
C THR A 80 6.64 -4.94 32.20
N GLY A 81 5.58 -4.64 32.96
CA GLY A 81 5.64 -3.89 34.21
C GLY A 81 5.87 -2.39 34.01
N ASP A 82 6.06 -1.92 32.77
CA ASP A 82 6.10 -0.50 32.41
C ASP A 82 4.80 -0.09 31.72
N THR A 83 4.01 0.71 32.44
CA THR A 83 2.72 1.20 31.95
C THR A 83 2.81 1.96 30.62
N ALA A 84 3.92 2.65 30.32
CA ALA A 84 4.06 3.39 29.08
C ALA A 84 4.29 2.45 27.90
N GLU A 85 5.18 1.47 28.04
CA GLU A 85 5.44 0.45 27.00
C GLU A 85 4.20 -0.41 26.76
N ASP A 86 3.49 -0.79 27.83
CA ASP A 86 2.26 -1.56 27.74
C ASP A 86 1.16 -0.81 26.96
N LEU A 87 1.04 0.51 27.16
CA LEU A 87 0.10 1.35 26.41
C LEU A 87 0.45 1.40 24.93
N VAL A 88 1.74 1.51 24.59
CA VAL A 88 2.18 1.48 23.20
C VAL A 88 1.92 0.11 22.58
N MET A 89 2.23 -0.99 23.26
CA MET A 89 1.96 -2.34 22.77
C MET A 89 0.45 -2.57 22.57
N SER A 90 -0.38 -2.01 23.45
CA SER A 90 -1.83 -2.02 23.31
C SER A 90 -2.30 -1.25 22.07
N ASP A 91 -1.75 -0.05 21.82
CA ASP A 91 -2.03 0.73 20.60
C ASP A 91 -1.61 -0.04 19.34
N TYR A 92 -0.44 -0.68 19.35
CA TYR A 92 0.00 -1.51 18.24
C TYR A 92 -0.96 -2.67 17.96
N LYS A 93 -1.36 -3.41 19.00
CA LYS A 93 -2.34 -4.50 18.89
C LYS A 93 -3.67 -4.00 18.35
N GLU A 94 -4.09 -2.79 18.73
CA GLU A 94 -5.30 -2.15 18.24
C GLU A 94 -5.22 -1.79 16.75
N ILE A 95 -4.08 -1.25 16.31
CA ILE A 95 -3.78 -1.00 14.89
C ILE A 95 -3.86 -2.34 14.14
N LEU A 96 -3.17 -3.39 14.59
CA LEU A 96 -3.16 -4.70 13.94
C LEU A 96 -4.56 -5.33 13.86
N ALA A 97 -5.37 -5.20 14.91
CA ALA A 97 -6.72 -5.74 14.92
C ALA A 97 -7.66 -5.04 13.91
N ASN A 98 -7.50 -3.73 13.72
CA ASN A 98 -8.21 -2.95 12.71
C ASN A 98 -7.61 -3.08 11.31
N SER A 99 -6.34 -3.46 11.22
CA SER A 99 -5.63 -3.50 9.96
C SER A 99 -6.21 -4.55 9.02
N GLY A 100 -6.18 -4.20 7.72
CA GLY A 100 -6.24 -5.19 6.67
C GLY A 100 -5.00 -6.08 6.69
N ASP A 101 -4.79 -6.84 5.63
CA ASP A 101 -3.50 -7.50 5.41
C ASP A 101 -2.41 -6.41 5.24
N PRO A 102 -1.31 -6.38 6.02
CA PRO A 102 -0.22 -5.42 5.86
C PRO A 102 0.46 -5.45 4.50
N ASN A 103 0.30 -6.53 3.71
CA ASN A 103 0.66 -6.52 2.30
C ASN A 103 -0.06 -5.42 1.51
N GLN A 104 -1.20 -4.90 2.01
CA GLN A 104 -1.91 -3.77 1.41
C GLN A 104 -1.16 -2.44 1.51
N CYS A 105 -0.11 -2.37 2.33
CA CYS A 105 0.74 -1.20 2.48
C CYS A 105 1.97 -1.24 1.56
N THR A 106 2.08 -2.26 0.70
CA THR A 106 3.22 -2.45 -0.22
C THR A 106 2.96 -1.80 -1.58
N PRO A 107 4.00 -1.30 -2.28
CA PRO A 107 3.88 -0.82 -3.66
C PRO A 107 3.19 -1.82 -4.60
N GLU A 108 3.45 -3.12 -4.45
CA GLU A 108 2.89 -4.19 -5.27
C GLU A 108 1.36 -4.21 -5.18
N TYR A 109 0.81 -4.09 -3.98
CA TYR A 109 -0.63 -3.99 -3.78
C TYR A 109 -1.17 -2.62 -4.21
N LEU A 110 -0.51 -1.53 -3.82
CA LEU A 110 -0.98 -0.17 -4.06
C LEU A 110 -1.07 0.17 -5.56
N ASN A 111 -0.15 -0.34 -6.38
CA ASN A 111 -0.17 -0.20 -7.84
C ASN A 111 -1.28 -1.00 -8.53
N GLN A 112 -2.00 -1.86 -7.80
CA GLN A 112 -3.18 -2.56 -8.33
C GLN A 112 -4.48 -1.84 -7.96
N GLN A 113 -4.43 -0.84 -7.08
CA GLN A 113 -5.61 -0.13 -6.61
C GLN A 113 -6.01 0.94 -7.62
N ILE A 114 -7.07 0.70 -8.38
CA ILE A 114 -7.57 1.64 -9.37
C ILE A 114 -8.62 2.56 -8.75
N GLN A 115 -8.45 3.86 -8.94
CA GLN A 115 -9.46 4.86 -8.63
C GLN A 115 -10.18 5.29 -9.91
N ASN A 116 -11.52 5.28 -9.87
CA ASN A 116 -12.34 5.91 -10.89
C ASN A 116 -12.68 7.35 -10.48
N GLY A 117 -12.77 8.25 -11.44
CA GLY A 117 -13.09 9.65 -11.14
C GLY A 117 -13.44 10.44 -12.39
N LYS A 118 -13.66 11.75 -12.22
CA LYS A 118 -14.00 12.63 -13.34
C LYS A 118 -12.76 12.85 -14.22
N TYR A 119 -12.92 12.60 -15.51
CA TYR A 119 -11.90 12.81 -16.52
C TYR A 119 -12.21 14.04 -17.35
N HIS A 120 -11.43 15.11 -17.21
CA HIS A 120 -11.63 16.30 -18.03
C HIS A 120 -10.80 16.18 -19.30
N TYR A 121 -11.44 15.79 -20.40
CA TYR A 121 -10.83 15.85 -21.72
C TYR A 121 -11.16 17.16 -22.42
N ASN A 122 -10.17 17.74 -23.11
CA ASN A 122 -10.39 18.87 -23.99
C ASN A 122 -10.77 18.34 -25.38
N ASP A 123 -12.08 18.19 -25.60
CA ASP A 123 -12.63 17.47 -26.74
C ASP A 123 -12.84 18.37 -27.97
N SER A 124 -11.78 18.58 -28.75
CA SER A 124 -11.92 19.13 -30.12
C SER A 124 -12.00 18.04 -31.20
N LEU A 125 -11.80 16.76 -30.86
CA LEU A 125 -11.50 15.69 -31.82
C LEU A 125 -12.48 14.52 -31.80
N TYR A 126 -13.16 14.28 -30.68
CA TYR A 126 -14.00 13.12 -30.39
C TYR A 126 -15.45 13.53 -30.08
N ASN A 127 -16.02 14.40 -30.92
CA ASN A 127 -17.44 14.71 -31.07
C ASN A 127 -18.39 14.24 -29.94
N LYS A 128 -18.70 15.14 -29.00
CA LYS A 128 -20.02 15.40 -28.37
C LYS A 128 -20.96 14.18 -28.24
N GLY A 129 -20.81 13.40 -27.17
CA GLY A 129 -21.83 12.40 -26.85
C GLY A 129 -21.65 11.60 -25.56
N TRP A 130 -20.52 11.70 -24.87
CA TRP A 130 -20.25 10.80 -23.75
C TRP A 130 -20.83 11.33 -22.44
N ARG A 131 -22.00 10.81 -22.08
CA ARG A 131 -22.55 10.91 -20.73
C ARG A 131 -21.55 10.30 -19.74
N GLY A 132 -20.94 11.16 -18.92
CA GLY A 132 -20.12 10.76 -17.79
C GLY A 132 -18.66 10.55 -18.16
N ASN A 133 -17.90 11.64 -18.13
CA ASN A 133 -16.45 11.68 -18.15
C ASN A 133 -15.84 10.83 -17.02
N LEU A 134 -15.79 9.50 -17.15
CA LEU A 134 -15.20 8.59 -16.18
C LEU A 134 -13.79 8.21 -16.64
N GLY A 135 -12.81 8.48 -15.79
CA GLY A 135 -11.43 8.10 -16.00
C GLY A 135 -10.91 7.14 -14.94
N LYS A 136 -9.72 6.60 -15.19
CA LYS A 136 -8.99 5.70 -14.32
C LYS A 136 -7.61 6.27 -13.99
N ARG A 137 -7.14 6.00 -12.78
CA ARG A 137 -5.74 6.20 -12.35
C ARG A 137 -5.38 5.17 -11.28
N ILE A 138 -4.09 5.01 -11.01
CA ILE A 138 -3.65 4.36 -9.76
C ILE A 138 -4.05 5.26 -8.60
N ASN A 139 -4.73 4.70 -7.61
CA ASN A 139 -5.20 5.40 -6.43
C ASN A 139 -3.99 6.02 -5.69
N PRO A 140 -3.93 7.36 -5.56
CA PRO A 140 -2.86 8.04 -4.83
C PRO A 140 -3.04 7.98 -3.31
N ASN A 141 -4.15 7.43 -2.83
CA ASN A 141 -4.44 7.33 -1.41
C ASN A 141 -4.18 5.90 -0.92
N MET A 142 -3.16 5.74 -0.08
CA MET A 142 -2.93 4.53 0.68
C MET A 142 -4.00 4.37 1.78
N PRO A 143 -4.41 3.14 2.16
CA PRO A 143 -5.33 2.93 3.28
C PRO A 143 -4.85 3.62 4.58
N SER A 144 -5.76 4.22 5.34
CA SER A 144 -5.42 4.99 6.55
C SER A 144 -4.64 4.18 7.58
N PHE A 145 -4.99 2.89 7.75
CA PHE A 145 -4.30 2.01 8.69
C PHE A 145 -2.82 1.82 8.36
N CYS A 146 -2.43 1.91 7.08
CA CYS A 146 -1.03 1.78 6.70
C CYS A 146 -0.19 2.92 7.27
N TYR A 147 -0.71 4.15 7.35
CA TYR A 147 0.01 5.25 7.98
C TYR A 147 0.23 5.01 9.47
N ALA A 148 -0.79 4.49 10.16
CA ALA A 148 -0.68 4.16 11.58
C ALA A 148 0.32 3.02 11.79
N LEU A 149 0.23 1.96 10.98
CA LEU A 149 1.13 0.83 11.03
C LEU A 149 2.58 1.23 10.75
N ILE A 150 2.85 1.92 9.62
CA ILE A 150 4.21 2.29 9.18
C ILE A 150 4.94 3.19 10.18
N ASN A 151 4.22 4.12 10.80
CA ASN A 151 4.82 5.09 11.73
C ASN A 151 4.84 4.57 13.19
N HIS A 152 4.40 3.34 13.43
CA HIS A 152 4.36 2.78 14.77
C HIS A 152 5.76 2.40 15.25
N GLN A 153 6.09 2.67 16.51
CA GLN A 153 7.44 2.47 17.05
C GLN A 153 7.92 1.01 17.07
N TYR A 154 6.99 0.05 17.10
CA TYR A 154 7.28 -1.38 17.01
C TYR A 154 7.34 -1.89 15.57
N THR A 155 7.45 -1.03 14.57
CA THR A 155 7.50 -1.44 13.17
C THR A 155 8.74 -0.91 12.45
N ASP A 156 9.29 -1.73 11.57
CA ASP A 156 10.35 -1.38 10.61
C ASP A 156 9.78 -1.58 9.20
N ILE A 157 8.89 -0.67 8.82
CA ILE A 157 8.16 -0.70 7.56
C ILE A 157 8.50 0.58 6.80
N LYS A 158 8.96 0.43 5.56
CA LYS A 158 9.26 1.56 4.68
C LYS A 158 7.98 2.20 4.15
N MET A 159 7.89 3.51 4.29
CA MET A 159 6.79 4.32 3.74
C MET A 159 6.90 4.38 2.19
N PRO A 160 5.94 3.83 1.44
CA PRO A 160 5.95 3.95 -0.02
C PRO A 160 5.61 5.38 -0.45
N LYS A 161 6.13 5.79 -1.60
CA LYS A 161 5.94 7.12 -2.19
C LYS A 161 5.18 7.01 -3.50
N TYR A 162 4.25 7.93 -3.71
CA TYR A 162 3.52 8.07 -4.97
C TYR A 162 4.25 9.06 -5.90
N SER A 163 4.51 8.66 -7.15
CA SER A 163 5.31 9.42 -8.12
C SER A 163 4.56 9.82 -9.40
N CYS A 164 3.34 9.32 -9.62
CA CYS A 164 2.56 9.69 -10.80
C CYS A 164 1.96 11.10 -10.68
N SER A 165 1.60 11.70 -11.82
CA SER A 165 0.96 13.03 -11.90
C SER A 165 -0.37 13.13 -11.16
N GLY A 166 -1.03 11.99 -10.91
CA GLY A 166 -2.38 11.94 -10.35
C GLY A 166 -3.47 12.33 -11.36
N GLU A 167 -3.15 12.56 -12.63
CA GLU A 167 -4.18 12.79 -13.64
C GLU A 167 -5.07 11.55 -13.82
N PHE A 168 -6.35 11.77 -14.12
CA PHE A 168 -7.20 10.68 -14.60
C PHE A 168 -6.95 10.50 -16.10
N TYR A 169 -6.90 9.25 -16.54
CA TYR A 169 -6.86 8.90 -17.96
C TYR A 169 -8.24 8.42 -18.41
N SER A 170 -8.60 8.62 -19.68
CA SER A 170 -9.82 8.00 -20.20
C SER A 170 -9.76 6.47 -20.05
N ILE A 171 -10.91 5.81 -20.02
CA ILE A 171 -10.96 4.33 -19.97
C ILE A 171 -10.21 3.73 -21.17
N THR A 172 -10.36 4.35 -22.35
CA THR A 172 -9.71 3.92 -23.59
C THR A 172 -8.20 4.07 -23.52
N ASP A 173 -7.69 5.23 -23.11
CA ASP A 173 -6.24 5.45 -22.96
C ASP A 173 -5.65 4.49 -21.94
N TRP A 174 -6.35 4.28 -20.82
CA TRP A 174 -5.94 3.34 -19.78
C TRP A 174 -5.82 1.91 -20.30
N GLN A 175 -6.78 1.45 -21.12
CA GLN A 175 -6.76 0.11 -21.72
C GLN A 175 -5.64 -0.03 -22.76
N ASN A 176 -5.44 1.00 -23.59
CA ASN A 176 -4.39 1.06 -24.59
C ASN A 176 -2.98 1.14 -23.97
N GLY A 177 -2.87 1.65 -22.73
CA GLY A 177 -1.60 1.86 -22.05
C GLY A 177 -0.86 3.12 -22.49
N TYR A 178 -1.50 3.98 -23.28
CA TYR A 178 -0.96 5.27 -23.70
C TYR A 178 -2.09 6.28 -23.92
N LYS A 179 -1.80 7.57 -23.72
CA LYS A 179 -2.64 8.68 -24.17
C LYS A 179 -2.13 9.23 -25.50
N LEU A 180 -3.00 9.90 -26.24
CA LEU A 180 -2.63 10.58 -27.48
C LEU A 180 -2.38 12.07 -27.22
N GLU A 181 -1.26 12.58 -27.71
CA GLU A 181 -0.95 14.01 -27.75
C GLU A 181 -0.88 14.46 -29.20
N GLU A 182 -1.68 15.46 -29.57
CA GLU A 182 -1.69 16.00 -30.93
C GLU A 182 -0.38 16.74 -31.21
N ILE A 183 0.21 16.48 -32.38
CA ILE A 183 1.49 17.02 -32.81
C ILE A 183 1.41 17.48 -34.27
N SER A 184 2.43 18.23 -34.72
CA SER A 184 2.54 18.61 -36.13
C SER A 184 2.84 17.39 -37.02
N LYS A 185 2.51 17.50 -38.31
CA LYS A 185 2.86 16.49 -39.33
C LYS A 185 4.37 16.24 -39.39
N ASP A 186 5.18 17.29 -39.28
CA ASP A 186 6.63 17.18 -39.36
C ASP A 186 7.19 16.40 -38.17
N THR A 187 6.69 16.70 -36.97
CA THR A 187 7.01 15.92 -35.75
C THR A 187 6.61 14.45 -35.94
N PHE A 188 5.42 14.19 -36.49
CA PHE A 188 4.90 12.84 -36.69
C PHE A 188 5.71 12.01 -37.68
N ASN A 189 6.19 12.62 -38.77
CA ASN A 189 7.01 11.94 -39.76
C ASN A 189 8.35 11.48 -39.20
N ASN A 190 8.86 12.17 -38.18
CA ASN A 190 10.11 11.84 -37.49
C ASN A 190 9.95 10.77 -36.39
N LEU A 191 8.72 10.40 -36.01
CA LEU A 191 8.46 9.34 -35.03
C LEU A 191 8.44 7.96 -35.69
N SER A 192 8.82 6.94 -34.94
CA SER A 192 8.67 5.56 -35.39
C SER A 192 7.19 5.16 -35.48
N GLN A 193 6.90 4.11 -36.25
CA GLN A 193 5.51 3.68 -36.49
C GLN A 193 4.79 3.25 -35.19
N ASN A 194 5.51 2.66 -34.23
CA ASN A 194 4.93 2.23 -32.96
C ASN A 194 4.60 3.40 -32.02
N GLU A 195 5.29 4.54 -32.15
CA GLU A 195 5.14 5.73 -31.30
C GLU A 195 4.05 6.69 -31.79
N ARG A 196 3.53 6.49 -32.99
CA ARG A 196 2.64 7.45 -33.67
C ARG A 196 1.25 6.86 -33.95
N TYR A 197 0.25 7.72 -34.03
CA TYR A 197 -1.12 7.37 -34.39
C TYR A 197 -1.70 8.40 -35.36
N LEU A 198 -2.21 7.94 -36.50
CA LEU A 198 -2.81 8.77 -37.54
C LEU A 198 -4.33 8.59 -37.49
N TYR A 199 -5.06 9.67 -37.29
CA TYR A 199 -6.52 9.65 -37.36
C TYR A 199 -6.98 10.37 -38.61
N SER A 200 -7.67 9.66 -39.51
CA SER A 200 -8.26 10.23 -40.71
C SER A 200 -9.75 10.47 -40.52
N TYR A 201 -10.25 11.59 -41.01
CA TYR A 201 -11.68 11.89 -41.00
C TYR A 201 -12.09 12.55 -42.31
N ASP A 202 -13.38 12.43 -42.61
CA ASP A 202 -13.99 13.13 -43.73
C ASP A 202 -14.12 14.63 -43.38
N CYS A 203 -13.42 15.48 -44.13
CA CYS A 203 -13.51 16.93 -44.02
C CYS A 203 -14.02 17.56 -45.31
N SER A 204 -14.65 16.74 -46.15
CA SER A 204 -15.38 17.22 -47.29
C SER A 204 -16.69 17.83 -46.82
N GLY A 205 -16.89 19.11 -47.09
CA GLY A 205 -18.26 19.66 -47.06
C GLY A 205 -19.13 19.00 -48.14
N GLU A 206 -20.27 19.62 -48.46
CA GLU A 206 -21.31 19.03 -49.34
C GLU A 206 -20.88 18.66 -50.77
N HIS A 207 -19.66 19.00 -51.24
CA HIS A 207 -19.35 19.01 -52.68
C HIS A 207 -17.99 18.44 -53.12
N ARG A 208 -17.18 17.82 -52.27
CA ARG A 208 -15.92 17.14 -52.68
C ARG A 208 -15.71 15.87 -51.85
N ASN A 209 -14.78 14.99 -52.21
CA ASN A 209 -14.27 13.93 -51.33
C ASN A 209 -12.86 14.36 -50.89
N ARG A 210 -12.72 14.89 -49.67
CA ARG A 210 -11.46 15.32 -49.05
C ARG A 210 -11.29 14.65 -47.69
N THR A 211 -10.21 13.91 -47.54
CA THR A 211 -9.79 13.35 -46.24
C THR A 211 -8.82 14.30 -45.56
N CYS A 212 -9.06 14.58 -44.28
CA CYS A 212 -8.15 15.31 -43.41
C CYS A 212 -7.56 14.37 -42.36
N TYR A 213 -6.45 14.79 -41.77
CA TYR A 213 -5.67 13.98 -40.85
C TYR A 213 -5.29 14.76 -39.61
N TYR A 214 -5.39 14.09 -38.46
CA TYR A 214 -4.75 14.51 -37.22
C TYR A 214 -3.60 13.56 -36.91
N TYR A 215 -2.52 14.14 -36.41
CA TYR A 215 -1.26 13.44 -36.15
C TYR A 215 -1.03 13.40 -34.65
N PHE A 216 -0.83 12.21 -34.09
CA PHE A 216 -0.64 12.04 -32.66
C PHE A 216 0.65 11.30 -32.32
N LYS A 217 1.26 11.71 -31.21
CA LYS A 217 2.25 10.95 -30.47
C LYS A 217 1.54 10.11 -29.40
N LYS A 218 1.94 8.85 -29.26
CA LYS A 218 1.54 8.01 -28.13
C LYS A 218 2.43 8.31 -26.93
N ILE A 219 1.81 8.67 -25.81
CA ILE A 219 2.49 8.90 -24.54
C ILE A 219 2.13 7.74 -23.62
N PRO A 220 3.10 6.85 -23.28
CA PRO A 220 2.85 5.74 -22.39
C PRO A 220 2.32 6.20 -21.04
N ILE A 221 1.34 5.47 -20.51
CA ILE A 221 0.80 5.71 -19.18
C ILE A 221 1.63 4.89 -18.19
N ASN A 222 2.28 5.57 -17.24
CA ASN A 222 2.92 4.88 -16.12
C ASN A 222 1.84 4.29 -15.20
N LYS A 223 1.86 2.96 -15.01
CA LYS A 223 0.97 2.23 -14.11
C LYS A 223 1.66 1.76 -12.82
N THR A 224 2.94 2.09 -12.65
CA THR A 224 3.72 1.88 -11.44
C THR A 224 3.95 3.23 -10.79
N CYS A 225 3.00 3.62 -9.93
CA CYS A 225 2.99 4.92 -9.27
C CYS A 225 3.53 4.88 -7.84
N TRP A 226 3.43 3.74 -7.16
CA TRP A 226 3.96 3.51 -5.82
C TRP A 226 5.30 2.79 -5.89
N SER A 227 6.25 3.21 -5.06
CA SER A 227 7.60 2.64 -4.93
C SER A 227 8.19 2.95 -3.54
N TYR A 228 9.21 2.22 -3.11
CA TYR A 228 9.99 2.54 -1.91
C TYR A 228 11.03 3.63 -2.17
#